data_AF-A0A6L9YU24-F1
#
_entry.id   AF-A0A6L9YU24-F1
#
_cell.length_a   1.000
_cell.length_b   1.000
_cell.length_c   1.000
_cell.angle_alpha   90.00
_cell.angle_beta   90.00
_cell.angle_gamma   90.00
#
_symmetry.space_group_name_H-M   'P 1'
#
loop_
_entity.id
_entity.type
_entity.pdbx_description
1 polymer ?
#
loop_
_entity_poly.entity_id
_entity_poly.type
_entity_poly.pdbx_seq_one_letter_code
_entity_poly.pdbx_strand_id
1 'polypeptide(L)'
;RIAAKEYTFEQFTEVEVADFNQDQITIFAQNWFRLSDPVKAERFIQKLEKHKRIQELATNPLLLTLLCLVFGEAGNFPANRSELYKEGLDVLLKKWDAKRNIERDQVYKNLSVQRKEDLLSQIALTTFKHKDYFFKQKTVEEYIAEFIRNLYKEEEPNQKELKLDSEAVLKSIEAQHGLLVERAKSIYSFSHLTFQEYFAAREIVANHAYKNLVEYITEKSWREVLLLTAGMLRNADKLMQLMKRKIDRVLMRDEKLQQFLAWANQKALSIHSDYKLAAIRAFYVGLGFCIDCEIECFFNLCYIKPDRK
;
A
#
# COMPACT_ATOMS: atom_id res chain seq x y z
N ARG A 1 -0.76 8.56 8.11
CA ARG A 1 -0.64 8.59 6.61
C ARG A 1 -1.61 9.64 6.06
N ILE A 2 -1.08 10.71 5.48
CA ILE A 2 -1.84 11.92 5.15
C ILE A 2 -2.49 11.78 3.77
N ALA A 3 -3.76 11.39 3.72
CA ALA A 3 -4.55 11.38 2.49
C ALA A 3 -5.54 12.57 2.39
N ALA A 4 -5.60 13.44 3.40
CA ALA A 4 -6.61 14.50 3.49
C ALA A 4 -6.04 15.83 4.06
N LYS A 5 -4.92 16.34 3.50
CA LYS A 5 -4.24 17.55 4.02
C LYS A 5 -4.63 18.87 3.36
N GLU A 6 -5.79 18.97 2.71
CA GLU A 6 -6.16 20.23 2.06
C GLU A 6 -7.04 21.14 2.94
N TYR A 7 -7.52 20.66 4.10
CA TYR A 7 -8.39 21.47 4.95
C TYR A 7 -8.09 21.25 6.45
N THR A 8 -7.73 22.33 7.14
CA THR A 8 -7.64 22.36 8.61
C THR A 8 -8.96 22.94 9.12
N PHE A 9 -9.76 22.15 9.83
CA PHE A 9 -11.02 22.63 10.38
C PHE A 9 -10.73 23.40 11.68
N GLU A 10 -10.87 24.72 11.67
CA GLU A 10 -10.49 25.61 12.79
C GLU A 10 -11.20 25.32 14.13
N GLN A 11 -12.36 24.64 14.08
CA GLN A 11 -13.14 24.28 15.27
C GLN A 11 -12.88 22.86 15.80
N PHE A 12 -11.95 22.12 15.19
CA PHE A 12 -11.69 20.72 15.53
C PHE A 12 -10.26 20.52 16.00
N THR A 13 -10.09 19.68 17.01
CA THR A 13 -8.77 19.17 17.41
C THR A 13 -8.42 17.98 16.53
N GLU A 14 -7.36 18.10 15.75
CA GLU A 14 -6.81 17.00 14.97
C GLU A 14 -5.91 16.14 15.87
N VAL A 15 -6.11 14.83 15.84
CA VAL A 15 -5.28 13.86 16.57
C VAL A 15 -4.86 12.75 15.62
N GLU A 16 -3.62 12.28 15.74
CA GLU A 16 -3.13 11.11 15.01
C GLU A 16 -3.10 9.91 15.95
N VAL A 17 -3.59 8.76 15.47
CA VAL A 17 -3.50 7.50 16.20
C VAL A 17 -2.04 7.04 16.13
N ALA A 18 -1.39 6.94 17.29
CA ALA A 18 -0.03 6.43 17.39
C ALA A 18 0.06 4.96 16.96
N ASP A 19 1.23 4.59 16.43
CA ASP A 19 1.57 3.21 16.15
C ASP A 19 1.48 2.36 17.43
N PHE A 20 1.15 1.07 17.28
CA PHE A 20 1.10 0.16 18.41
C PHE A 20 2.49 -0.07 19.00
N ASN A 21 2.57 0.01 20.32
CA ASN A 21 3.72 -0.43 21.07
C ASN A 21 3.71 -1.95 21.31
N GLN A 22 4.78 -2.49 21.86
CA GLN A 22 4.96 -3.93 22.07
C GLN A 22 3.87 -4.55 22.98
N ASP A 23 3.39 -3.81 23.99
CA ASP A 23 2.35 -4.28 24.90
C ASP A 23 1.00 -4.38 24.19
N GLN A 24 0.66 -3.37 23.38
CA GLN A 24 -0.56 -3.36 22.57
C GLN A 24 -0.56 -4.49 21.53
N ILE A 25 0.59 -4.75 20.89
CA ILE A 25 0.75 -5.89 19.96
C ILE A 25 0.51 -7.21 20.69
N THR A 26 1.10 -7.38 21.86
CA THR A 26 0.95 -8.58 22.70
C THR A 26 -0.51 -8.81 23.09
N ILE A 27 -1.17 -7.78 23.61
CA ILE A 27 -2.58 -7.83 24.01
C ILE A 27 -3.47 -8.16 22.80
N PHE A 28 -3.22 -7.53 21.65
CA PHE A 28 -3.96 -7.80 20.43
C PHE A 28 -3.83 -9.26 20.00
N ALA A 29 -2.61 -9.80 19.93
CA ALA A 29 -2.36 -11.17 19.52
C ALA A 29 -3.00 -12.18 20.49
N GLN A 30 -2.88 -11.96 21.80
CA GLN A 30 -3.52 -12.78 22.82
C GLN A 30 -5.04 -12.80 22.66
N ASN A 31 -5.66 -11.62 22.47
CA ASN A 31 -7.10 -11.52 22.28
C ASN A 31 -7.56 -12.17 20.98
N TRP A 32 -6.81 -12.00 19.90
CA TRP A 32 -7.10 -12.56 18.59
C TRP A 32 -7.17 -14.09 18.61
N PHE A 33 -6.17 -14.74 19.21
CA PHE A 33 -6.09 -16.19 19.25
C PHE A 33 -6.79 -16.84 20.45
N ARG A 34 -7.32 -16.04 21.39
CA ARG A 34 -7.92 -16.50 22.65
C ARG A 34 -8.91 -17.65 22.47
N LEU A 35 -9.81 -17.52 21.50
CA LEU A 35 -10.89 -18.49 21.27
C LEU A 35 -10.48 -19.63 20.33
N SER A 36 -9.45 -19.43 19.51
CA SER A 36 -9.03 -20.43 18.52
C SER A 36 -7.93 -21.34 19.04
N ASP A 37 -6.87 -20.77 19.63
CA ASP A 37 -5.65 -21.49 20.02
C ASP A 37 -4.73 -20.56 20.86
N PRO A 38 -4.84 -20.55 22.20
CA PRO A 38 -3.99 -19.72 23.06
C PRO A 38 -2.48 -20.00 22.91
N VAL A 39 -2.09 -21.26 22.64
CA VAL A 39 -0.68 -21.65 22.42
C VAL A 39 -0.13 -20.99 21.16
N LYS A 40 -0.98 -20.77 20.15
CA LYS A 40 -0.62 -20.04 18.94
C LYS A 40 -0.29 -18.57 19.23
N ALA A 41 -0.94 -17.93 20.21
CA ALA A 41 -0.61 -16.56 20.62
C ALA A 41 0.83 -16.46 21.14
N GLU A 42 1.23 -17.37 22.02
CA GLU A 42 2.58 -17.41 22.57
C GLU A 42 3.61 -17.64 21.46
N ARG A 43 3.34 -18.59 20.56
CA ARG A 43 4.21 -18.86 19.41
C ARG A 43 4.32 -17.68 18.45
N PHE A 44 3.23 -16.95 18.23
CA PHE A 44 3.20 -15.74 17.41
C PHE A 44 4.13 -14.69 18.00
N ILE A 45 3.98 -14.38 19.29
CA ILE A 45 4.77 -13.37 20.00
C ILE A 45 6.25 -13.75 20.00
N GLN A 46 6.58 -14.99 20.38
CA GLN A 46 7.97 -15.48 20.41
C GLN A 46 8.64 -15.41 19.02
N LYS A 47 7.91 -15.73 17.94
CA LYS A 47 8.44 -15.57 16.59
C LYS A 47 8.59 -14.11 16.21
N LEU A 48 7.66 -13.25 16.61
CA LEU A 48 7.67 -11.84 16.24
C LEU A 48 8.90 -11.13 16.82
N GLU A 49 9.22 -11.40 18.08
CA GLU A 49 10.42 -10.88 18.77
C GLU A 49 11.73 -11.29 18.08
N LYS A 50 11.76 -12.46 17.43
CA LYS A 50 12.93 -12.96 16.70
C LYS A 50 13.09 -12.33 15.31
N HIS A 51 12.06 -11.66 14.79
CA HIS A 51 12.04 -11.13 13.41
C HIS A 51 11.79 -9.63 13.41
N LYS A 52 12.84 -8.83 13.66
CA LYS A 52 12.78 -7.36 13.75
C LYS A 52 12.02 -6.71 12.58
N ARG A 53 12.24 -7.16 11.35
CA ARG A 53 11.55 -6.63 10.16
C ARG A 53 10.04 -6.86 10.19
N ILE A 54 9.58 -7.99 10.73
CA ILE A 54 8.14 -8.30 10.87
C ILE A 54 7.56 -7.54 12.06
N GLN A 55 8.34 -7.37 13.14
CA GLN A 55 7.95 -6.55 14.29
C GLN A 55 7.67 -5.10 13.87
N GLU A 56 8.48 -4.51 12.98
CA GLU A 56 8.24 -3.18 12.40
C GLU A 56 6.91 -3.10 11.61
N LEU A 57 6.43 -4.21 11.04
CA LEU A 57 5.11 -4.23 10.39
C LEU A 57 3.99 -4.31 11.42
N ALA A 58 4.19 -5.04 12.52
CA ALA A 58 3.19 -5.27 13.55
C ALA A 58 2.79 -4.01 14.34
N THR A 59 3.58 -2.93 14.27
CA THR A 59 3.20 -1.63 14.86
C THR A 59 2.00 -1.00 14.16
N ASN A 60 1.74 -1.36 12.89
CA ASN A 60 0.56 -0.93 12.16
C ASN A 60 -0.61 -1.91 12.42
N PRO A 61 -1.74 -1.46 13.00
CA PRO A 61 -2.84 -2.35 13.40
C PRO A 61 -3.42 -3.20 12.26
N LEU A 62 -3.47 -2.67 11.04
CA LEU A 62 -3.93 -3.42 9.88
C LEU A 62 -2.96 -4.55 9.54
N LEU A 63 -1.66 -4.26 9.51
CA LEU A 63 -0.64 -5.26 9.22
C LEU A 63 -0.55 -6.31 10.32
N LEU A 64 -0.71 -5.91 11.59
CA LEU A 64 -0.84 -6.84 12.70
C LEU A 64 -2.03 -7.78 12.51
N THR A 65 -3.18 -7.25 12.10
CA THR A 65 -4.36 -8.07 11.78
C THR A 65 -4.06 -9.09 10.69
N LEU A 66 -3.40 -8.67 9.59
CA LEU A 66 -2.99 -9.58 8.52
C LEU A 66 -1.97 -10.62 9.00
N LEU A 67 -1.01 -10.22 9.84
CA LEU A 67 -0.02 -11.13 10.42
C LEU A 67 -0.70 -12.19 11.28
N CYS A 68 -1.66 -11.80 12.13
CA CYS A 68 -2.43 -12.74 12.94
C CYS A 68 -3.28 -13.67 12.08
N LEU A 69 -3.89 -13.15 11.00
CA LEU A 69 -4.67 -13.93 10.05
C LEU A 69 -3.81 -14.99 9.34
N VAL A 70 -2.69 -14.58 8.76
CA VAL A 70 -1.75 -15.45 8.02
C VAL A 70 -1.11 -16.47 8.95
N PHE A 71 -0.62 -16.03 10.11
CA PHE A 71 -0.03 -16.93 11.10
C PHE A 71 -1.07 -17.93 11.66
N GLY A 72 -2.32 -17.50 11.76
CA GLY A 72 -3.46 -18.34 12.11
C GLY A 72 -3.57 -19.58 11.21
N GLU A 73 -3.36 -19.41 9.92
CA GLU A 73 -3.45 -20.49 8.92
C GLU A 73 -2.13 -21.24 8.73
N ALA A 74 -1.02 -20.54 8.51
CA ALA A 74 0.25 -21.13 8.12
C ALA A 74 1.16 -21.51 9.31
N GLY A 75 0.94 -20.92 10.49
CA GLY A 75 1.81 -21.10 11.66
C GLY A 75 3.21 -20.47 11.52
N ASN A 76 3.41 -19.64 10.50
CA ASN A 76 4.66 -18.92 10.24
C ASN A 76 4.41 -17.53 9.64
N PHE A 77 5.45 -16.69 9.64
CA PHE A 77 5.40 -15.38 8.98
C PHE A 77 5.84 -15.46 7.51
N PRO A 78 5.26 -14.61 6.66
CA PRO A 78 5.70 -14.46 5.27
C PRO A 78 7.11 -13.84 5.21
N ALA A 79 7.83 -14.06 4.11
CA ALA A 79 9.22 -13.60 3.99
C ALA A 79 9.33 -12.08 3.79
N ASN A 80 8.28 -11.45 3.25
CA ASN A 80 8.24 -10.03 2.96
C ASN A 80 6.82 -9.46 3.01
N ARG A 81 6.73 -8.12 2.93
CA ARG A 81 5.46 -7.38 3.01
C ARG A 81 4.50 -7.70 1.86
N SER A 82 5.00 -7.92 0.64
CA SER A 82 4.16 -8.32 -0.50
C SER A 82 3.54 -9.71 -0.31
N GLU A 83 4.30 -10.66 0.23
CA GLU A 83 3.77 -11.99 0.59
C GLU A 83 2.75 -11.92 1.72
N LEU A 84 2.95 -11.07 2.73
CA LEU A 84 1.96 -10.82 3.77
C LEU A 84 0.62 -10.38 3.20
N TYR A 85 0.63 -9.43 2.27
CA TYR A 85 -0.60 -8.99 1.61
C TYR A 85 -1.21 -10.09 0.77
N LYS A 86 -0.40 -10.82 -0.01
CA LYS A 86 -0.87 -11.92 -0.83
C LYS A 86 -1.57 -13.00 0.00
N GLU A 87 -0.87 -13.53 1.00
CA GLU A 87 -1.40 -14.59 1.87
C GLU A 87 -2.60 -14.08 2.68
N GLY A 88 -2.55 -12.85 3.20
CA GLY A 88 -3.65 -12.27 3.94
C GLY A 88 -4.91 -12.09 3.09
N LEU A 89 -4.76 -11.57 1.88
CA LEU A 89 -5.87 -11.39 0.93
C LEU A 89 -6.39 -12.73 0.41
N ASP A 90 -5.50 -13.69 0.14
CA ASP A 90 -5.89 -15.06 -0.19
C ASP A 90 -6.79 -15.66 0.89
N VAL A 91 -6.45 -15.47 2.17
CA VAL A 91 -7.26 -15.96 3.29
C VAL A 91 -8.60 -15.22 3.36
N LEU A 92 -8.62 -13.89 3.17
CA LEU A 92 -9.85 -13.09 3.16
C LEU A 92 -10.80 -13.49 2.03
N LEU A 93 -10.27 -13.76 0.84
CA LEU A 93 -11.05 -14.15 -0.33
C LEU A 93 -11.54 -15.61 -0.23
N LYS A 94 -10.70 -16.55 0.25
CA LYS A 94 -11.05 -17.98 0.34
C LYS A 94 -11.98 -18.32 1.50
N LYS A 95 -11.71 -17.82 2.72
CA LYS A 95 -12.48 -18.22 3.92
C LYS A 95 -13.93 -17.77 3.88
N TRP A 96 -14.22 -16.73 3.11
CA TRP A 96 -15.54 -16.14 3.10
C TRP A 96 -16.51 -16.83 2.13
N ASP A 97 -15.99 -17.41 1.04
CA ASP A 97 -16.76 -18.25 0.11
C ASP A 97 -17.42 -19.45 0.82
N ALA A 98 -16.77 -20.00 1.85
CA ALA A 98 -17.26 -21.16 2.58
C ALA A 98 -18.37 -20.86 3.61
N LYS A 99 -18.58 -19.60 4.03
CA LYS A 99 -19.39 -19.27 5.22
C LYS A 99 -20.80 -18.74 4.97
N ARG A 100 -21.18 -18.33 3.75
CA ARG A 100 -22.50 -17.72 3.48
C ARG A 100 -23.18 -18.27 2.22
N ASN A 101 -24.08 -19.24 2.44
CA ASN A 101 -24.94 -19.82 1.42
C ASN A 101 -26.15 -18.91 1.09
N ILE A 102 -25.93 -17.63 0.74
CA ILE A 102 -26.98 -16.71 0.30
C ILE A 102 -27.20 -16.90 -1.21
N GLU A 103 -28.42 -17.25 -1.61
CA GLU A 103 -28.78 -17.71 -2.97
C GLU A 103 -28.83 -16.61 -4.05
N ARG A 104 -28.71 -15.32 -3.69
CA ARG A 104 -28.89 -14.19 -4.62
C ARG A 104 -27.61 -13.69 -5.32
N ASP A 105 -26.43 -14.17 -4.93
CA ASP A 105 -25.12 -13.62 -5.37
C ASP A 105 -24.29 -14.60 -6.23
N GLN A 106 -24.92 -15.32 -7.17
CA GLN A 106 -24.25 -16.42 -7.88
C GLN A 106 -23.08 -15.96 -8.75
N VAL A 107 -23.18 -14.80 -9.42
CA VAL A 107 -22.14 -14.33 -10.36
C VAL A 107 -20.81 -14.12 -9.64
N TYR A 108 -20.81 -13.42 -8.51
CA TYR A 108 -19.58 -13.19 -7.74
C TYR A 108 -19.03 -14.47 -7.12
N LYS A 109 -19.91 -15.36 -6.63
CA LYS A 109 -19.51 -16.66 -6.06
C LYS A 109 -18.86 -17.58 -7.09
N ASN A 110 -19.30 -17.51 -8.35
CA ASN A 110 -18.76 -18.32 -9.44
C ASN A 110 -17.39 -17.81 -9.94
N LEU A 111 -16.99 -16.59 -9.57
CA LEU A 111 -15.64 -16.11 -9.87
C LEU A 111 -14.62 -16.89 -9.04
N SER A 112 -13.60 -17.43 -9.71
CA SER A 112 -12.44 -17.96 -9.01
C SER A 112 -11.75 -16.86 -8.19
N VAL A 113 -11.02 -17.25 -7.15
CA VAL A 113 -10.23 -16.29 -6.33
C VAL A 113 -9.36 -15.40 -7.21
N GLN A 114 -8.71 -15.98 -8.23
CA GLN A 114 -7.89 -15.23 -9.19
C GLN A 114 -8.70 -14.18 -9.96
N ARG A 115 -9.96 -14.47 -10.36
CA ARG A 115 -10.81 -13.48 -11.04
C ARG A 115 -11.28 -12.37 -10.12
N LYS A 116 -11.60 -12.68 -8.86
CA LYS A 116 -11.92 -11.66 -7.85
C LYS A 116 -10.74 -10.73 -7.61
N GLU A 117 -9.57 -11.33 -7.48
CA GLU A 117 -8.30 -10.64 -7.43
C GLU A 117 -8.13 -9.72 -8.64
N ASP A 118 -8.29 -10.21 -9.87
CA ASP A 118 -8.10 -9.44 -11.12
C ASP A 118 -9.05 -8.24 -11.19
N LEU A 119 -10.33 -8.44 -10.83
CA LEU A 119 -11.31 -7.37 -10.72
C LEU A 119 -10.86 -6.27 -9.75
N LEU A 120 -10.46 -6.65 -8.54
CA LEU A 120 -10.01 -5.70 -7.51
C LEU A 120 -8.74 -4.95 -7.94
N SER A 121 -7.83 -5.63 -8.63
CA SER A 121 -6.62 -5.04 -9.22
C SER A 121 -6.91 -3.99 -10.28
N GLN A 122 -7.82 -4.29 -11.20
CA GLN A 122 -8.23 -3.34 -12.23
C GLN A 122 -8.87 -2.08 -11.61
N ILE A 123 -9.79 -2.27 -10.65
CA ILE A 123 -10.44 -1.15 -9.93
C ILE A 123 -9.38 -0.34 -9.17
N ALA A 124 -8.47 -1.00 -8.46
CA ALA A 124 -7.44 -0.36 -7.67
C ALA A 124 -6.50 0.49 -8.52
N LEU A 125 -5.93 -0.05 -9.60
CA LEU A 125 -5.01 0.71 -10.45
C LEU A 125 -5.72 1.88 -11.12
N THR A 126 -6.95 1.68 -11.60
CA THR A 126 -7.72 2.72 -12.30
C THR A 126 -8.04 3.88 -11.37
N THR A 127 -8.62 3.59 -10.20
CA THR A 127 -8.96 4.62 -9.20
C THR A 127 -7.71 5.33 -8.64
N PHE A 128 -6.64 4.57 -8.37
CA PHE A 128 -5.39 5.11 -7.83
C PHE A 128 -4.70 6.09 -8.80
N LYS A 129 -4.69 5.78 -10.11
CA LYS A 129 -4.16 6.68 -11.14
C LYS A 129 -4.84 8.04 -11.18
N HIS A 130 -6.15 8.06 -10.96
CA HIS A 130 -6.94 9.28 -10.94
C HIS A 130 -6.94 9.98 -9.57
N LYS A 131 -6.21 9.44 -8.57
CA LYS A 131 -6.24 9.89 -7.17
C LYS A 131 -7.66 9.88 -6.59
N ASP A 132 -8.51 9.01 -7.13
CA ASP A 132 -9.89 8.85 -6.71
C ASP A 132 -9.97 7.81 -5.59
N TYR A 133 -9.83 8.26 -4.35
CA TYR A 133 -9.91 7.40 -3.17
C TYR A 133 -11.34 7.18 -2.68
N PHE A 134 -12.29 7.98 -3.16
CA PHE A 134 -13.71 7.96 -2.80
C PHE A 134 -14.56 8.10 -4.06
N PHE A 135 -14.88 6.96 -4.66
CA PHE A 135 -15.54 6.89 -5.96
C PHE A 135 -17.04 6.66 -5.81
N LYS A 136 -17.81 7.16 -6.79
CA LYS A 136 -19.25 6.93 -6.85
C LYS A 136 -19.55 5.46 -7.10
N GLN A 137 -20.62 4.95 -6.49
CA GLN A 137 -21.13 3.59 -6.69
C GLN A 137 -21.27 3.26 -8.19
N LYS A 138 -21.88 4.16 -8.96
CA LYS A 138 -22.06 4.00 -10.41
C LYS A 138 -20.73 3.76 -11.15
N THR A 139 -19.67 4.46 -10.77
CA THR A 139 -18.35 4.35 -11.41
C THR A 139 -17.72 2.98 -11.16
N VAL A 140 -17.80 2.46 -9.94
CA VAL A 140 -17.27 1.11 -9.65
C VAL A 140 -18.14 0.01 -10.27
N GLU A 141 -19.46 0.19 -10.33
CA GLU A 141 -20.36 -0.71 -11.06
C GLU A 141 -20.04 -0.75 -12.56
N GLU A 142 -19.67 0.38 -13.17
CA GLU A 142 -19.22 0.45 -14.56
C GLU A 142 -17.93 -0.36 -14.78
N TYR A 143 -16.95 -0.26 -13.88
CA TYR A 143 -15.72 -1.07 -13.94
C TYR A 143 -16.02 -2.56 -13.77
N ILE A 144 -16.91 -2.93 -12.85
CA ILE A 144 -17.33 -4.32 -12.65
C ILE A 144 -18.05 -4.85 -13.89
N ALA A 145 -18.97 -4.07 -14.46
CA ALA A 145 -19.69 -4.43 -15.67
C ALA A 145 -18.75 -4.64 -16.86
N GLU A 146 -17.75 -3.77 -17.04
CA GLU A 146 -16.73 -3.92 -18.06
C GLU A 146 -15.90 -5.20 -17.86
N PHE A 147 -15.52 -5.50 -16.61
CA PHE A 147 -14.78 -6.72 -16.29
C PHE A 147 -15.60 -7.99 -16.60
N ILE A 148 -16.87 -8.05 -16.17
CA ILE A 148 -17.77 -9.17 -16.46
C ILE A 148 -17.93 -9.36 -17.97
N ARG A 149 -18.17 -8.28 -18.72
CA ARG A 149 -18.28 -8.33 -20.18
C ARG A 149 -17.02 -8.89 -20.83
N ASN A 150 -15.84 -8.52 -20.34
CA ASN A 150 -14.56 -9.02 -20.84
C ASN A 150 -14.30 -10.50 -20.50
N LEU A 151 -14.96 -11.06 -19.48
CA LEU A 151 -14.88 -12.48 -19.14
C LEU A 151 -15.75 -13.35 -20.06
N TYR A 152 -16.95 -12.88 -20.41
CA TYR A 152 -17.95 -13.64 -21.15
C TYR A 152 -18.06 -13.20 -22.62
N LYS A 153 -16.94 -12.91 -23.29
CA LYS A 153 -16.90 -12.34 -24.67
C LYS A 153 -17.73 -13.08 -25.74
N GLU A 154 -18.14 -14.31 -25.48
CA GLU A 154 -18.91 -15.15 -26.41
C GLU A 154 -20.44 -14.99 -26.24
N GLU A 155 -20.90 -14.42 -25.13
CA GLU A 155 -22.30 -14.12 -24.84
C GLU A 155 -22.44 -12.61 -24.60
N GLU A 156 -23.11 -11.86 -25.48
CA GLU A 156 -23.42 -10.45 -25.22
C GLU A 156 -24.42 -10.38 -24.05
N PRO A 157 -23.99 -9.99 -22.84
CA PRO A 157 -24.89 -10.00 -21.69
C PRO A 157 -25.92 -8.90 -21.91
N ASN A 158 -27.20 -9.18 -21.63
CA ASN A 158 -28.23 -8.16 -21.66
C ASN A 158 -27.81 -6.99 -20.76
N GLN A 159 -27.85 -5.74 -21.27
CA GLN A 159 -27.41 -4.57 -20.51
C GLN A 159 -28.10 -4.42 -19.16
N LYS A 160 -29.36 -4.89 -19.05
CA LYS A 160 -30.10 -4.87 -17.78
C LYS A 160 -29.57 -5.91 -16.79
N GLU A 161 -29.22 -7.10 -17.26
CA GLU A 161 -28.62 -8.17 -16.44
C GLU A 161 -27.23 -7.76 -15.98
N LEU A 162 -26.41 -7.23 -16.88
CA LEU A 162 -25.06 -6.76 -16.57
C LEU A 162 -25.04 -5.70 -15.46
N LYS A 163 -26.04 -4.82 -15.44
CA LYS A 163 -26.20 -3.81 -14.39
C LYS A 163 -26.60 -4.42 -13.04
N LEU A 164 -27.51 -5.40 -13.05
CA LEU A 164 -27.91 -6.11 -11.83
C LEU A 164 -26.74 -6.92 -11.27
N ASP A 165 -25.97 -7.56 -12.15
CA ASP A 165 -24.80 -8.34 -11.79
C ASP A 165 -23.70 -7.46 -11.21
N SER A 166 -23.45 -6.28 -11.79
CA SER A 166 -22.42 -5.38 -11.28
C SER A 166 -22.76 -4.82 -9.89
N GLU A 167 -24.03 -4.48 -9.65
CA GLU A 167 -24.51 -4.07 -8.32
C GLU A 167 -24.40 -5.22 -7.31
N ALA A 168 -24.82 -6.43 -7.69
CA ALA A 168 -24.74 -7.63 -6.84
C ALA A 168 -23.29 -8.00 -6.50
N VAL A 169 -22.37 -7.89 -7.47
CA VAL A 169 -20.94 -8.10 -7.25
C VAL A 169 -20.36 -7.06 -6.30
N LEU A 170 -20.69 -5.78 -6.45
CA LEU A 170 -20.23 -4.73 -5.54
C LEU A 170 -20.70 -4.99 -4.11
N LYS A 171 -22.00 -5.28 -3.94
CA LYS A 171 -22.58 -5.63 -2.63
C LYS A 171 -21.98 -6.89 -2.05
N SER A 172 -21.62 -7.86 -2.91
CA SER A 172 -20.85 -9.03 -2.49
C SER A 172 -19.47 -8.62 -1.98
N ILE A 173 -18.65 -7.91 -2.74
CA ILE A 173 -17.30 -7.50 -2.28
C ILE A 173 -17.36 -6.79 -0.92
N GLU A 174 -18.34 -5.90 -0.75
CA GLU A 174 -18.60 -5.17 0.50
C GLU A 174 -18.98 -6.11 1.65
N ALA A 175 -20.03 -6.89 1.48
CA ALA A 175 -20.52 -7.78 2.54
C ALA A 175 -19.53 -8.89 2.86
N GLN A 176 -18.83 -9.38 1.83
CA GLN A 176 -18.00 -10.58 1.88
C GLN A 176 -16.60 -10.34 2.39
N HIS A 177 -15.90 -9.36 1.85
CA HIS A 177 -14.47 -9.25 2.12
C HIS A 177 -14.15 -7.96 2.89
N GLY A 178 -15.09 -7.01 2.92
CA GLY A 178 -14.85 -5.68 3.43
C GLY A 178 -13.67 -5.02 2.74
N LEU A 179 -13.37 -5.39 1.49
CA LEU A 179 -12.25 -4.83 0.72
C LEU A 179 -12.66 -3.52 0.04
N LEU A 180 -13.91 -3.44 -0.41
CA LEU A 180 -14.59 -2.20 -0.76
C LEU A 180 -15.68 -1.93 0.27
N VAL A 181 -15.88 -0.67 0.65
CA VAL A 181 -16.87 -0.28 1.66
C VAL A 181 -17.58 1.00 1.27
N GLU A 182 -18.88 1.08 1.52
CA GLU A 182 -19.66 2.31 1.41
C GLU A 182 -19.31 3.25 2.57
N ARG A 183 -18.72 4.42 2.27
CA ARG A 183 -18.29 5.43 3.25
C ARG A 183 -19.37 6.46 3.53
N ALA A 184 -20.16 6.75 2.51
CA ALA A 184 -21.34 7.60 2.53
C ALA A 184 -22.30 7.08 1.46
N LYS A 185 -23.55 7.53 1.47
CA LYS A 185 -24.57 7.09 0.51
C LYS A 185 -24.04 7.12 -0.93
N SER A 186 -23.94 5.95 -1.55
CA SER A 186 -23.44 5.73 -2.92
C SER A 186 -22.01 6.23 -3.18
N ILE A 187 -21.18 6.31 -2.13
CA ILE A 187 -19.75 6.63 -2.19
C ILE A 187 -18.97 5.47 -1.59
N TYR A 188 -18.12 4.86 -2.41
CA TYR A 188 -17.32 3.70 -2.07
C TYR A 188 -15.83 4.05 -1.99
N SER A 189 -15.08 3.22 -1.27
CA SER A 189 -13.62 3.27 -1.22
C SER A 189 -13.07 1.88 -0.96
N PHE A 190 -11.77 1.67 -1.19
CA PHE A 190 -11.09 0.56 -0.52
C PHE A 190 -11.15 0.75 0.99
N SER A 191 -11.35 -0.34 1.74
CA SER A 191 -11.40 -0.27 3.20
C SER A 191 -10.12 0.28 3.81
N HIS A 192 -9.00 0.08 3.11
CA HIS A 192 -7.73 0.72 3.42
C HIS A 192 -6.90 1.00 2.17
N LEU A 193 -6.18 2.14 2.18
CA LEU A 193 -5.29 2.55 1.09
C LEU A 193 -4.24 1.48 0.76
N THR A 194 -3.72 0.79 1.77
CA THR A 194 -2.76 -0.32 1.61
C THR A 194 -3.27 -1.42 0.68
N PHE A 195 -4.56 -1.77 0.74
CA PHE A 195 -5.12 -2.78 -0.15
C PHE A 195 -5.19 -2.25 -1.58
N GLN A 196 -5.60 -1.00 -1.76
CA GLN A 196 -5.59 -0.34 -3.07
C GLN A 196 -4.16 -0.29 -3.66
N GLU A 197 -3.16 0.09 -2.86
CA GLU A 197 -1.76 0.12 -3.29
C GLU A 197 -1.25 -1.27 -3.69
N TYR A 198 -1.60 -2.31 -2.93
CA TYR A 198 -1.24 -3.69 -3.25
C TYR A 198 -1.89 -4.17 -4.55
N PHE A 199 -3.20 -3.98 -4.68
CA PHE A 199 -3.95 -4.39 -5.88
C PHE A 199 -3.48 -3.60 -7.12
N ALA A 200 -3.20 -2.30 -6.98
CA ALA A 200 -2.59 -1.50 -8.05
C ALA A 200 -1.21 -2.04 -8.46
N ALA A 201 -0.35 -2.39 -7.50
CA ALA A 201 0.95 -2.99 -7.78
C ALA A 201 0.81 -4.34 -8.50
N ARG A 202 -0.16 -5.18 -8.07
CA ARG A 202 -0.43 -6.48 -8.68
C ARG A 202 -0.87 -6.34 -10.14
N GLU A 203 -1.76 -5.38 -10.44
CA GLU A 203 -2.19 -5.07 -11.81
C GLU A 203 -1.03 -4.67 -12.72
N ILE A 204 -0.08 -3.89 -12.20
CA ILE A 204 1.10 -3.47 -12.95
C ILE A 204 2.02 -4.65 -13.26
N VAL A 205 2.20 -5.56 -12.29
CA VAL A 205 3.00 -6.78 -12.49
C VAL A 205 2.36 -7.69 -13.53
N ALA A 206 1.05 -7.93 -13.42
CA ALA A 206 0.30 -8.79 -14.32
C ALA A 206 0.37 -8.31 -15.78
N ASN A 207 0.30 -6.99 -16.01
CA ASN A 207 0.34 -6.40 -17.34
C ASN A 207 1.74 -5.94 -17.80
N HIS A 208 2.79 -6.22 -17.01
CA HIS A 208 4.16 -5.73 -17.26
C HIS A 208 4.26 -4.22 -17.52
N ALA A 209 3.40 -3.42 -16.88
CA ALA A 209 3.21 -1.99 -17.15
C ALA A 209 4.28 -1.09 -16.49
N TYR A 210 5.50 -1.59 -16.31
CA TYR A 210 6.59 -0.92 -15.58
C TYR A 210 7.01 0.40 -16.20
N LYS A 211 6.95 0.50 -17.54
CA LYS A 211 7.27 1.73 -18.26
C LYS A 211 6.35 2.88 -17.85
N ASN A 212 5.08 2.58 -17.59
CA ASN A 212 4.11 3.59 -17.16
C ASN A 212 4.27 3.88 -15.66
N LEU A 213 4.59 2.86 -14.86
CA LEU A 213 4.83 3.03 -13.42
C LEU A 213 5.99 4.01 -13.12
N VAL A 214 7.10 3.92 -13.87
CA VAL A 214 8.24 4.81 -13.61
C VAL A 214 7.96 6.27 -13.90
N GLU A 215 6.91 6.59 -14.67
CA GLU A 215 6.51 7.98 -14.88
C GLU A 215 6.07 8.66 -13.58
N TYR A 216 5.60 7.87 -12.60
CA TYR A 216 5.16 8.34 -11.28
C TYR A 216 6.27 8.36 -10.21
N ILE A 217 7.55 8.19 -10.57
CA ILE A 217 8.64 7.99 -9.61
C ILE A 217 8.85 9.14 -8.61
N THR A 218 8.47 10.36 -9.00
CA THR A 218 8.56 11.56 -8.15
C THR A 218 7.29 11.79 -7.32
N GLU A 219 6.22 11.04 -7.57
CA GLU A 219 4.96 11.19 -6.84
C GLU A 219 4.98 10.38 -5.55
N LYS A 220 4.91 11.07 -4.41
CA LYS A 220 4.97 10.45 -3.08
C LYS A 220 3.88 9.39 -2.86
N SER A 221 2.69 9.59 -3.42
CA SER A 221 1.58 8.62 -3.34
C SER A 221 1.95 7.27 -3.96
N TRP A 222 2.72 7.26 -5.05
CA TRP A 222 3.10 6.04 -5.77
C TRP A 222 4.26 5.28 -5.15
N ARG A 223 4.90 5.83 -4.11
CA ARG A 223 6.07 5.21 -3.47
C ARG A 223 5.79 3.78 -3.01
N GLU A 224 4.66 3.53 -2.36
CA GLU A 224 4.34 2.19 -1.89
C GLU A 224 4.06 1.24 -3.05
N VAL A 225 3.34 1.68 -4.08
CA VAL A 225 3.09 0.88 -5.29
C VAL A 225 4.40 0.47 -5.95
N LEU A 226 5.36 1.38 -6.09
CA LEU A 226 6.71 1.09 -6.61
C LEU A 226 7.44 0.02 -5.79
N LEU A 227 7.43 0.15 -4.46
CA LEU A 227 8.07 -0.80 -3.55
C LEU A 227 7.40 -2.18 -3.62
N LEU A 228 6.07 -2.23 -3.66
CA LEU A 228 5.32 -3.47 -3.76
C LEU A 228 5.52 -4.14 -5.11
N THR A 229 5.48 -3.40 -6.21
CA THR A 229 5.81 -3.94 -7.54
C THR A 229 7.21 -4.54 -7.54
N ALA A 230 8.22 -3.85 -6.99
CA ALA A 230 9.57 -4.40 -6.91
C ALA A 230 9.62 -5.69 -6.07
N GLY A 231 8.90 -5.75 -4.95
CA GLY A 231 8.83 -6.93 -4.07
C GLY A 231 8.09 -8.13 -4.67
N MET A 232 7.14 -7.90 -5.58
CA MET A 232 6.40 -8.95 -6.28
C MET A 232 7.18 -9.58 -7.45
N LEU A 233 8.18 -8.88 -7.98
CA LEU A 233 8.95 -9.36 -9.12
C LEU A 233 10.03 -10.35 -8.68
N ARG A 234 10.14 -11.49 -9.40
CA ARG A 234 11.25 -12.43 -9.22
C ARG A 234 12.60 -11.79 -9.54
N ASN A 235 12.63 -10.90 -10.53
CA ASN A 235 13.78 -10.08 -10.89
C ASN A 235 13.30 -8.64 -11.16
N ALA A 236 13.79 -7.69 -10.37
CA ALA A 236 13.43 -6.28 -10.46
C ALA A 236 14.41 -5.44 -11.31
N ASP A 237 15.46 -6.03 -11.91
CA ASP A 237 16.52 -5.32 -12.63
C ASP A 237 15.97 -4.42 -13.71
N LYS A 238 15.00 -4.91 -14.49
CA LYS A 238 14.37 -4.12 -15.56
C LYS A 238 13.62 -2.90 -15.00
N LEU A 239 12.90 -3.07 -13.89
CA LEU A 239 12.25 -1.95 -13.21
C LEU A 239 13.28 -0.97 -12.66
N MET A 240 14.33 -1.45 -11.99
CA MET A 240 15.41 -0.62 -11.43
C MET A 240 16.14 0.18 -12.52
N GLN A 241 16.43 -0.43 -13.67
CA GLN A 241 17.03 0.25 -14.82
C GLN A 241 16.11 1.33 -15.38
N LEU A 242 14.81 1.06 -15.51
CA LEU A 242 13.83 2.05 -15.96
C LEU A 242 13.72 3.22 -14.96
N MET A 243 13.70 2.93 -13.66
CA MET A 243 13.69 3.93 -12.59
C MET A 243 14.94 4.80 -12.67
N LYS A 244 16.13 4.20 -12.78
CA LYS A 244 17.40 4.94 -12.92
C LYS A 244 17.40 5.85 -14.14
N ARG A 245 17.00 5.34 -15.31
CA ARG A 245 16.92 6.15 -16.54
C ARG A 245 15.93 7.31 -16.40
N LYS A 246 14.80 7.10 -15.72
CA LYS A 246 13.83 8.17 -15.45
C LYS A 246 14.41 9.22 -14.50
N ILE A 247 15.03 8.79 -13.40
CA ILE A 247 15.71 9.69 -12.44
C ILE A 247 16.77 10.52 -13.17
N ASP A 248 17.62 9.90 -13.99
CA ASP A 248 18.65 10.61 -14.74
C ASP A 248 18.05 11.68 -15.66
N ARG A 249 16.93 11.38 -16.34
CA ARG A 249 16.21 12.36 -17.16
C ARG A 249 15.62 13.52 -16.36
N VAL A 250 15.12 13.26 -15.17
CA VAL A 250 14.62 14.30 -14.27
C VAL A 250 15.79 15.17 -13.81
N LEU A 251 16.87 14.56 -13.34
CA LEU A 251 18.06 15.26 -12.85
C LEU A 251 18.77 16.06 -13.94
N MET A 252 18.81 15.59 -15.20
CA MET A 252 19.45 16.33 -16.30
C MET A 252 18.84 17.71 -16.54
N ARG A 253 17.59 17.93 -16.12
CA ARG A 253 16.89 19.20 -16.30
C ARG A 253 17.08 20.17 -15.13
N ASP A 254 17.70 19.71 -14.03
CA ASP A 254 17.86 20.50 -12.81
C ASP A 254 19.34 20.79 -12.55
N GLU A 255 19.77 22.00 -12.93
CA GLU A 255 21.16 22.43 -12.78
C GLU A 255 21.63 22.46 -11.32
N LYS A 256 20.74 22.81 -10.38
CA LYS A 256 21.08 22.86 -8.95
C LYS A 256 21.37 21.46 -8.41
N LEU A 257 20.50 20.50 -8.73
CA LEU A 257 20.72 19.10 -8.34
C LEU A 257 21.98 18.52 -9.00
N GLN A 258 22.26 18.85 -10.26
CA GLN A 258 23.51 18.43 -10.92
C GLN A 258 24.74 18.99 -10.21
N GLN A 259 24.74 20.28 -9.90
CA GLN A 259 25.84 20.92 -9.16
C GLN A 259 26.03 20.29 -7.78
N PHE A 260 24.93 20.03 -7.06
CA PHE A 260 24.97 19.37 -5.76
C PHE A 260 25.56 17.95 -5.84
N LEU A 261 25.11 17.14 -6.81
CA LEU A 261 25.61 15.79 -7.00
C LEU A 261 27.09 15.78 -7.44
N ALA A 262 27.50 16.74 -8.28
CA ALA A 262 28.89 16.93 -8.68
C ALA A 262 29.77 17.30 -7.47
N TRP A 263 29.31 18.24 -6.64
CA TRP A 263 29.97 18.61 -5.38
C TRP A 263 30.12 17.40 -4.45
N ALA A 264 29.06 16.63 -4.23
CA ALA A 264 29.11 15.44 -3.37
C ALA A 264 30.10 14.39 -3.90
N ASN A 265 30.15 14.22 -5.23
CA ASN A 265 31.12 13.34 -5.88
C ASN A 265 32.56 13.83 -5.73
N GLN A 266 32.81 15.14 -5.90
CA GLN A 266 34.13 15.74 -5.69
C GLN A 266 34.61 15.60 -4.24
N LYS A 267 33.74 15.85 -3.26
CA LYS A 267 34.05 15.66 -1.85
C LYS A 267 34.40 14.21 -1.55
N ALA A 268 33.61 13.26 -2.04
CA ALA A 268 33.89 11.86 -1.86
C ALA A 268 35.23 11.41 -2.47
N LEU A 269 35.61 11.95 -3.64
CA LEU A 269 36.90 11.66 -4.27
C LEU A 269 38.10 12.28 -3.54
N SER A 270 37.89 13.36 -2.78
CA SER A 270 38.95 14.01 -2.00
C SER A 270 39.34 13.24 -0.73
N ILE A 271 38.50 12.31 -0.26
CA ILE A 271 38.76 11.49 0.91
C ILE A 271 39.48 10.19 0.52
N HIS A 272 40.62 9.93 1.15
CA HIS A 272 41.25 8.62 1.14
C HIS A 272 40.67 7.77 2.28
N SER A 273 40.03 6.66 1.93
CA SER A 273 39.31 5.82 2.88
C SER A 273 39.16 4.40 2.34
N ASP A 274 39.09 3.42 3.24
CA ASP A 274 38.85 2.01 2.91
C ASP A 274 37.38 1.73 2.55
N TYR A 275 36.48 2.70 2.76
CA TYR A 275 35.08 2.59 2.39
C TYR A 275 34.86 2.74 0.88
N LYS A 276 33.85 2.03 0.35
CA LYS A 276 33.44 2.17 -1.06
C LYS A 276 33.06 3.62 -1.35
N LEU A 277 33.53 4.16 -2.49
CA LEU A 277 33.23 5.54 -2.92
C LEU A 277 31.72 5.85 -2.95
N ALA A 278 30.87 4.87 -3.28
CA ALA A 278 29.42 5.04 -3.22
C ALA A 278 28.89 5.35 -1.80
N ALA A 279 29.46 4.72 -0.76
CA ALA A 279 29.09 4.98 0.62
C ALA A 279 29.52 6.39 1.06
N ILE A 280 30.72 6.82 0.69
CA ILE A 280 31.23 8.16 0.98
C ILE A 280 30.38 9.24 0.27
N ARG A 281 29.99 9.01 -1.00
CA ARG A 281 29.05 9.89 -1.71
C ARG A 281 27.69 9.97 -1.03
N ALA A 282 27.14 8.82 -0.61
CA ALA A 282 25.86 8.78 0.09
C ALA A 282 25.92 9.56 1.42
N PHE A 283 27.04 9.47 2.15
CA PHE A 283 27.27 10.27 3.35
C PHE A 283 27.21 11.77 3.08
N TYR A 284 27.94 12.26 2.06
CA TYR A 284 27.93 13.69 1.70
C TYR A 284 26.58 14.18 1.19
N VAL A 285 25.87 13.35 0.41
CA VAL A 285 24.51 13.66 0.00
C VAL A 285 23.61 13.81 1.24
N GLY A 286 23.69 12.87 2.19
CA GLY A 286 22.93 12.94 3.44
C GLY A 286 23.26 14.18 4.26
N LEU A 287 24.54 14.52 4.39
CA LEU A 287 24.99 15.71 5.11
C LEU A 287 24.48 17.00 4.46
N GLY A 288 24.48 17.09 3.13
CA GLY A 288 23.90 18.22 2.40
C GLY A 288 22.41 18.41 2.68
N PHE A 289 21.63 17.32 2.70
CA PHE A 289 20.21 17.38 3.07
C PHE A 289 19.97 17.80 4.53
N CYS A 290 20.81 17.35 5.48
CA CYS A 290 20.65 17.72 6.89
C CYS A 290 20.92 19.21 7.13
N ILE A 291 21.90 19.80 6.44
CA ILE A 291 22.26 21.21 6.59
C ILE A 291 21.12 22.12 6.07
N ASP A 292 20.45 21.76 4.98
CA ASP A 292 19.27 22.50 4.50
C ASP A 292 18.07 22.38 5.47
N CYS A 293 17.87 21.21 6.10
CA CYS A 293 16.80 21.01 7.10
C CYS A 293 17.05 21.74 8.42
N GLU A 294 18.30 21.90 8.88
CA GLU A 294 18.61 22.68 10.07
C GLU A 294 18.37 24.19 9.86
N ILE A 295 18.49 24.69 8.62
CA ILE A 295 18.16 26.08 8.30
C ILE A 295 16.64 26.32 8.34
N GLU A 296 15.80 25.39 7.89
CA GLU A 296 14.33 25.50 8.08
C GLU A 296 13.91 25.35 9.56
N CYS A 297 14.60 24.52 10.35
CA CYS A 297 14.31 24.38 11.78
C CYS A 297 14.78 25.61 12.61
N PHE A 298 15.86 26.27 12.21
CA PHE A 298 16.33 27.49 12.90
C PHE A 298 15.41 28.70 12.70
N PHE A 299 14.70 28.79 11.57
CA PHE A 299 13.75 29.90 11.34
C PHE A 299 12.41 29.72 12.08
N ASN A 300 12.01 28.49 12.44
CA ASN A 300 10.78 28.22 13.19
C ASN A 300 10.95 28.12 14.71
N LEU A 301 12.19 28.14 15.22
CA LEU A 301 12.49 28.17 16.66
C LEU A 301 12.87 29.56 17.20
N CYS A 302 12.98 30.58 16.35
CA CYS A 302 13.35 31.95 16.74
C CYS A 302 12.17 32.91 17.00
N TYR A 303 10.91 32.44 16.99
CA TYR A 303 9.75 33.19 17.47
C TYR A 303 9.29 32.71 18.86
N ILE A 304 10.22 32.74 19.83
CA ILE A 304 9.85 32.83 21.24
C ILE A 304 10.20 34.26 21.67
N LYS A 305 9.17 35.12 21.74
CA LYS A 305 9.24 36.43 22.39
C LYS A 305 9.88 36.26 23.77
N PRO A 306 10.91 37.04 24.13
CA PRO A 306 11.26 37.18 25.53
C PRO A 306 10.24 38.11 26.20
N ASP A 307 9.38 37.54 27.02
CA ASP A 307 8.74 38.28 28.11
C ASP A 307 9.85 38.84 29.00
N ARG A 308 9.95 40.17 29.08
CA ARG A 308 10.57 40.86 30.21
C ARG A 308 9.83 42.17 30.52
N LYS A 309 9.04 42.06 31.60
CA LYS A 309 8.55 43.09 32.54
C LYS A 309 7.44 44.02 32.08
#